data_AF-A0A3Q8ZCV9-F1
#
_entry.id   AF-A0A3Q8ZCV9-F1
#
_cell.length_a   1.000
_cell.length_b   1.000
_cell.length_c   1.000
_cell.angle_alpha   90.00
_cell.angle_beta   90.00
_cell.angle_gamma   90.00
#
_symmetry.space_group_name_H-M   'P 1'
#
loop_
_entity.id
_entity.type
_entity.pdbx_description
1 polymer ?
#
loop_
_entity_poly.entity_id
_entity_poly.type
_entity_poly.pdbx_seq_one_letter_code
_entity_poly.pdbx_strand_id
1 'polypeptide(L)'
;MLGTIRAFWNDQRGVAMILVAIMLPVLIGFSLLAIDMSRVNGLHNDLQKGVDAMALAAAAELDGNVDAITRANRAVTTLVANSTLFSTSGDHPIVLADVTVTYLTGIPASDDITLTAAGVDSNAQNWASTDPKVVRFAEVTVNASGATDGAGAFATIFPASLVGSTEKMDIRPQAVAGFTNALCQFTPMFICNPYTSLGALQTALSGTKKPMIWLKEQQGGNTAQYGPGNYGFLATPEGDKSTQALTEMFAVTSPAACFSQNGVTTRPGNIPPVNDGINTRFDLYPNGNSGKLDPADAPPAPNVRKGMVASPGKNCSYSAPSNGQTNNYKALPRDNCFYSGGCTQAGVLGDGTWDFTGYWTVNHGNASTSGVLTACGASPSRYCVYKYEIDNPSLKSGQEKTPPQCNTTTQTADRRLLYVAIIDCVANTVQGGSQALPVQAFASVFVTEPAGGSPNADIYGEMQDISTVAGQNTLKKLQRNEAQLYR
;
A
#
# COMPACT_ATOMS: atom_id res chain seq x y z
N MET A 1 -43.27 14.96 -88.09
CA MET A 1 -42.99 15.78 -86.89
C MET A 1 -43.89 15.48 -85.69
N LEU A 2 -45.18 15.13 -85.85
CA LEU A 2 -46.07 14.84 -84.71
C LEU A 2 -45.80 13.49 -84.00
N GLY A 3 -45.29 12.47 -84.70
CA GLY A 3 -44.98 11.15 -84.10
C GLY A 3 -43.79 11.15 -83.14
N THR A 4 -42.74 11.91 -83.45
CA THR A 4 -41.54 12.06 -82.60
C THR A 4 -41.84 12.85 -81.32
N ILE A 5 -42.76 13.82 -81.38
CA ILE A 5 -43.20 14.59 -80.21
C ILE A 5 -44.05 13.71 -79.27
N ARG A 6 -44.93 12.85 -79.81
CA ARG A 6 -45.67 11.87 -79.00
C ARG A 6 -44.78 10.80 -78.35
N ALA A 7 -43.69 10.40 -79.02
CA ALA A 7 -42.72 9.46 -78.47
C ALA A 7 -41.97 10.06 -77.27
N PHE A 8 -41.60 11.35 -77.33
CA PHE A 8 -40.97 12.06 -76.20
C PHE A 8 -41.93 12.27 -75.02
N TRP A 9 -43.22 12.49 -75.30
CA TRP A 9 -44.24 12.73 -74.26
C TRP A 9 -44.62 11.47 -73.47
N ASN A 10 -44.47 10.29 -74.08
CA ASN A 10 -44.66 8.99 -73.43
C ASN A 10 -43.34 8.38 -72.92
N ASP A 11 -42.21 9.09 -73.02
CA ASP A 11 -40.91 8.57 -72.61
C ASP A 11 -40.74 8.67 -71.09
N GLN A 12 -40.98 7.56 -70.39
CA GLN A 12 -40.80 7.45 -68.93
C GLN A 12 -39.37 7.09 -68.51
N ARG A 13 -38.41 6.98 -69.46
CA ARG A 13 -37.01 6.63 -69.15
C ARG A 13 -36.28 7.69 -68.31
N GLY A 14 -36.82 8.91 -68.22
CA GLY A 14 -36.23 10.03 -67.45
C GLY A 14 -36.63 10.13 -65.97
N VAL A 15 -37.68 9.45 -65.52
CA VAL A 15 -38.15 9.53 -64.11
C VAL A 15 -37.09 8.99 -63.15
N ALA A 16 -36.37 7.93 -63.55
CA ALA A 16 -35.25 7.39 -62.80
C ALA A 16 -34.10 8.40 -62.65
N MET A 17 -33.86 9.27 -63.64
CA MET A 17 -32.80 10.29 -63.55
C MET A 17 -33.10 11.36 -62.50
N ILE A 18 -34.36 11.77 -62.34
CA ILE A 18 -34.75 12.73 -61.30
C ILE A 18 -34.54 12.13 -59.91
N LEU A 19 -34.95 10.87 -59.73
CA LEU A 19 -34.78 10.17 -58.46
C LEU A 19 -33.29 9.96 -58.12
N VAL A 20 -32.47 9.58 -59.11
CA VAL A 20 -31.01 9.45 -58.94
C VAL A 20 -30.36 10.81 -58.66
N ALA A 21 -30.76 11.88 -59.34
CA ALA A 21 -30.20 13.22 -59.13
C ALA A 21 -30.45 13.75 -57.71
N ILE A 22 -31.55 13.35 -57.07
CA ILE A 22 -31.87 13.73 -55.68
C ILE A 22 -31.22 12.74 -54.68
N MET A 23 -31.29 11.44 -54.94
CA MET A 23 -30.77 10.41 -54.02
C MET A 23 -29.25 10.39 -53.97
N LEU A 24 -28.56 10.60 -55.09
CA LEU A 24 -27.10 10.48 -55.16
C LEU A 24 -26.38 11.47 -54.22
N PRO A 25 -26.69 12.78 -54.21
CA PRO A 25 -26.09 13.71 -53.24
C PRO A 25 -26.40 13.35 -51.79
N VAL A 26 -27.61 12.86 -51.50
CA VAL A 26 -28.01 12.45 -50.15
C VAL A 26 -27.19 11.24 -49.69
N LEU A 27 -27.05 10.21 -50.54
CA LEU A 27 -26.25 9.03 -50.23
C LEU A 27 -24.76 9.37 -50.06
N ILE A 28 -24.21 10.27 -50.90
CA ILE A 28 -22.84 10.77 -50.74
C ILE A 28 -22.70 11.51 -49.41
N GLY A 29 -23.64 12.41 -49.08
CA GLY A 29 -23.62 13.16 -47.83
C GLY A 29 -23.62 12.26 -46.59
N PHE A 30 -24.48 11.23 -46.55
CA PHE A 30 -24.47 10.24 -45.47
C PHE A 30 -23.17 9.42 -45.43
N SER A 31 -22.60 9.08 -46.58
CA SER A 31 -21.34 8.35 -46.65
C SER A 31 -20.19 9.17 -46.05
N LEU A 32 -20.12 10.47 -46.35
CA LEU A 32 -19.13 11.38 -45.78
C LEU A 32 -19.30 11.53 -44.26
N LEU A 33 -20.53 11.69 -43.78
CA LEU A 33 -20.82 11.75 -42.36
C LEU A 33 -20.38 10.47 -41.62
N ALA A 34 -20.64 9.31 -42.22
CA ALA A 34 -20.21 8.02 -41.66
C ALA A 34 -18.68 7.90 -41.59
N ILE A 35 -17.96 8.37 -42.61
CA ILE A 35 -16.49 8.40 -42.64
C ILE A 35 -15.96 9.32 -41.54
N ASP A 36 -16.51 10.52 -41.39
CA ASP A 36 -16.09 11.45 -40.34
C ASP A 36 -16.34 10.88 -38.94
N MET A 37 -17.51 10.28 -38.70
CA MET A 37 -17.78 9.62 -37.42
C MET A 37 -16.77 8.51 -37.11
N SER A 38 -16.38 7.71 -38.11
CA SER A 38 -15.35 6.69 -37.94
C SER A 38 -13.98 7.30 -37.59
N ARG A 39 -13.60 8.42 -38.22
CA ARG A 39 -12.32 9.10 -37.97
C ARG A 39 -12.30 9.81 -36.62
N VAL A 40 -13.38 10.50 -36.24
CA VAL A 40 -13.53 11.15 -34.92
C VAL A 40 -13.44 10.11 -33.81
N ASN A 41 -14.12 8.97 -33.95
CA ASN A 41 -14.03 7.90 -32.97
C ASN A 41 -12.61 7.31 -32.89
N GLY A 42 -11.89 7.21 -34.01
CA GLY A 42 -10.48 6.83 -34.02
C GLY A 42 -9.63 7.81 -33.21
N LEU A 43 -9.72 9.10 -33.54
CA LEU A 43 -9.01 10.18 -32.85
C LEU A 43 -9.33 10.21 -31.35
N HIS A 44 -10.60 10.11 -30.98
CA HIS A 44 -11.03 10.09 -29.58
C HIS A 44 -10.42 8.89 -28.83
N ASN A 45 -10.41 7.70 -29.42
CA ASN A 45 -9.82 6.52 -28.79
C ASN A 45 -8.30 6.65 -28.61
N ASP A 46 -7.60 7.21 -29.58
CA ASP A 46 -6.14 7.43 -29.49
C ASP A 46 -5.80 8.46 -28.42
N LEU A 47 -6.54 9.58 -28.38
CA LEU A 47 -6.40 10.59 -27.34
C LEU A 47 -6.76 10.04 -25.96
N GLN A 48 -7.84 9.27 -25.83
CA GLN A 48 -8.27 8.68 -24.56
C GLN A 48 -7.21 7.71 -24.02
N LYS A 49 -6.64 6.83 -24.86
CA LYS A 49 -5.52 5.97 -24.47
C LYS A 49 -4.29 6.79 -24.05
N GLY A 50 -4.05 7.89 -24.74
CA GLY A 50 -3.03 8.88 -24.41
C GLY A 50 -3.16 9.42 -22.98
N VAL A 51 -4.31 10.02 -22.68
CA VAL A 51 -4.57 10.61 -21.36
C VAL A 51 -4.71 9.55 -20.27
N ASP A 52 -5.30 8.38 -20.54
CA ASP A 52 -5.38 7.25 -19.60
C ASP A 52 -3.97 6.80 -19.18
N ALA A 53 -3.05 6.63 -20.14
CA ALA A 53 -1.67 6.25 -19.87
C ALA A 53 -0.91 7.31 -19.08
N MET A 54 -1.07 8.60 -19.42
CA MET A 54 -0.45 9.71 -18.69
C MET A 54 -0.99 9.81 -17.26
N ALA A 55 -2.31 9.70 -17.07
CA ALA A 55 -2.93 9.75 -15.76
C ALA A 55 -2.43 8.60 -14.88
N LEU A 56 -2.41 7.36 -15.40
CA LEU A 56 -1.88 6.20 -14.68
C LEU A 56 -0.40 6.34 -14.32
N ALA A 57 0.44 6.82 -15.25
CA ALA A 57 1.86 7.04 -15.01
C ALA A 57 2.10 8.13 -13.96
N ALA A 58 1.34 9.24 -14.01
CA ALA A 58 1.40 10.30 -13.03
C ALA A 58 0.94 9.82 -11.65
N ALA A 59 -0.21 9.15 -11.59
CA ALA A 59 -0.79 8.64 -10.35
C ALA A 59 0.15 7.64 -9.66
N ALA A 60 0.78 6.72 -10.40
CA ALA A 60 1.71 5.73 -9.85
C ALA A 60 2.87 6.32 -9.03
N GLU A 61 3.21 7.59 -9.26
CA GLU A 61 4.27 8.30 -8.55
C GLU A 61 3.78 9.07 -7.30
N LEU A 62 2.45 9.18 -7.08
CA LEU A 62 1.81 9.91 -5.98
C LEU A 62 1.77 9.11 -4.67
N ASP A 63 2.94 8.75 -4.17
CA ASP A 63 3.12 7.96 -2.95
C ASP A 63 3.14 8.77 -1.64
N GLY A 64 2.82 10.08 -1.70
CA GLY A 64 2.79 10.98 -0.54
C GLY A 64 4.15 11.51 -0.09
N ASN A 65 5.23 11.16 -0.79
CA ASN A 65 6.56 11.67 -0.49
C ASN A 65 6.77 13.10 -1.03
N VAL A 66 7.72 13.83 -0.46
CA VAL A 66 7.96 15.25 -0.81
C VAL A 66 8.36 15.49 -2.26
N ASP A 67 8.89 14.48 -2.95
CA ASP A 67 9.29 14.50 -4.35
C ASP A 67 8.26 13.85 -5.30
N ALA A 68 7.10 13.41 -4.79
CA ALA A 68 6.10 12.67 -5.55
C ALA A 68 5.64 13.41 -6.84
N ILE A 69 5.25 14.68 -6.72
CA ILE A 69 4.85 15.51 -7.87
C ILE A 69 5.99 15.68 -8.89
N THR A 70 7.24 15.81 -8.42
CA THR A 70 8.41 15.92 -9.29
C THR A 70 8.62 14.64 -10.10
N ARG A 71 8.45 13.47 -9.47
CA ARG A 71 8.54 12.18 -10.16
C ARG A 71 7.35 11.97 -11.11
N ALA A 72 6.14 12.34 -10.70
CA ALA A 72 4.93 12.27 -11.54
C ALA A 72 5.10 13.10 -12.82
N ASN A 73 5.57 14.35 -12.71
CA ASN A 73 5.85 15.20 -13.87
C ASN A 73 6.89 14.55 -14.80
N ARG A 74 7.95 13.93 -14.25
CA ARG A 74 8.95 13.20 -15.04
C ARG A 74 8.37 11.93 -15.70
N ALA A 75 7.47 11.22 -15.03
CA ALA A 75 6.81 10.04 -15.58
C ALA A 75 5.98 10.43 -16.82
N VAL A 76 5.20 11.51 -16.71
CA VAL A 76 4.42 12.03 -17.85
C VAL A 76 5.33 12.49 -19.00
N THR A 77 6.48 13.14 -18.72
CA THR A 77 7.39 13.60 -19.78
C THR A 77 8.14 12.49 -20.50
N THR A 78 8.53 11.42 -19.80
CA THR A 78 9.51 10.43 -20.31
C THR A 78 8.93 9.07 -20.67
N LEU A 79 7.80 8.66 -20.08
CA LEU A 79 7.35 7.27 -20.14
C LEU A 79 6.17 7.04 -21.09
N VAL A 80 5.57 8.11 -21.63
CA VAL A 80 4.37 8.00 -22.46
C VAL A 80 4.66 8.49 -23.88
N ALA A 81 4.66 7.55 -24.82
CA ALA A 81 4.72 7.81 -26.25
C ALA A 81 3.41 7.35 -26.89
N ASN A 82 2.41 8.23 -26.93
CA ASN A 82 1.17 8.02 -27.68
C ASN A 82 1.12 9.01 -28.83
N SER A 83 0.60 8.60 -29.99
CA SER A 83 0.31 9.50 -31.10
C SER A 83 -1.15 9.36 -31.53
N THR A 84 -1.66 10.41 -32.17
CA THR A 84 -3.01 10.42 -32.73
C THR A 84 -2.97 10.32 -34.23
N LEU A 85 -3.85 9.51 -34.79
CA LEU A 85 -4.19 9.55 -36.21
C LEU A 85 -5.45 10.40 -36.41
N PHE A 86 -5.55 11.13 -37.53
CA PHE A 86 -6.71 11.94 -37.94
C PHE A 86 -6.88 13.32 -37.29
N SER A 87 -5.94 13.78 -36.46
CA SER A 87 -5.84 15.20 -36.12
C SER A 87 -5.51 16.01 -37.37
N THR A 88 -5.93 17.28 -37.43
CA THR A 88 -5.49 18.19 -38.50
C THR A 88 -3.99 18.50 -38.43
N SER A 89 -3.33 18.17 -37.32
CA SER A 89 -1.86 18.19 -37.16
C SER A 89 -1.15 16.96 -37.75
N GLY A 90 -1.89 16.01 -38.34
CA GLY A 90 -1.33 14.79 -38.93
C GLY A 90 -1.07 13.69 -37.91
N ASP A 91 -0.02 12.89 -38.14
CA ASP A 91 0.53 11.98 -37.12
C ASP A 91 1.23 12.82 -36.06
N HIS A 92 0.56 13.03 -34.93
CA HIS A 92 0.98 13.95 -33.89
C HIS A 92 1.25 13.18 -32.59
N PRO A 93 2.51 13.16 -32.09
CA PRO A 93 2.79 12.61 -30.77
C PRO A 93 2.16 13.53 -29.71
N ILE A 94 1.37 12.96 -28.81
CA ILE A 94 0.78 13.71 -27.71
C ILE A 94 1.90 14.10 -26.75
N VAL A 95 2.17 15.40 -26.66
CA VAL A 95 3.18 15.96 -25.76
C VAL A 95 2.53 16.74 -24.63
N LEU A 96 3.32 17.11 -23.62
CA LEU A 96 2.83 17.90 -22.48
C LEU A 96 2.22 19.25 -22.85
N ALA A 97 2.58 19.83 -24.00
CA ALA A 97 1.94 21.05 -24.47
C ALA A 97 0.47 20.83 -24.88
N ASP A 98 0.09 19.61 -25.23
CA ASP A 98 -1.26 19.24 -25.67
C ASP A 98 -2.19 18.90 -24.51
N VAL A 99 -1.68 18.78 -23.29
CA VAL A 99 -2.47 18.35 -22.12
C VAL A 99 -2.27 19.28 -20.93
N THR A 100 -3.27 19.32 -20.05
CA THR A 100 -3.17 19.89 -18.71
C THR A 100 -3.17 18.73 -17.72
N VAL A 101 -2.16 18.71 -16.83
CA VAL A 101 -2.06 17.74 -15.73
C VAL A 101 -2.33 18.47 -14.42
N THR A 102 -3.33 18.01 -13.68
CA THR A 102 -3.75 18.58 -12.39
C THR A 102 -3.73 17.50 -11.32
N TYR A 103 -3.12 17.80 -10.17
CA TYR A 103 -3.03 16.86 -9.04
C TYR A 103 -4.11 17.16 -8.01
N LEU A 104 -4.84 16.12 -7.59
CA LEU A 104 -6.02 16.25 -6.74
C LEU A 104 -5.84 15.52 -5.41
N THR A 105 -6.41 16.08 -4.35
CA THR A 105 -6.51 15.49 -3.01
C THR A 105 -7.65 14.48 -2.89
N GLY A 106 -8.65 14.60 -3.76
CA GLY A 106 -9.83 13.76 -3.81
C GLY A 106 -10.54 13.93 -5.15
N ILE A 107 -11.67 13.26 -5.30
CA ILE A 107 -12.55 13.34 -6.46
C ILE A 107 -14.01 13.38 -5.96
N PRO A 108 -14.95 13.88 -6.77
CA PRO A 108 -16.38 13.80 -6.44
C PRO A 108 -16.81 12.36 -6.16
N ALA A 109 -17.76 12.19 -5.22
CA ALA A 109 -18.24 10.87 -4.82
C ALA A 109 -19.22 10.22 -5.81
N SER A 110 -19.68 10.97 -6.83
CA SER A 110 -20.59 10.51 -7.87
C SER A 110 -20.08 10.95 -9.23
N ASP A 111 -20.17 10.07 -10.21
CA ASP A 111 -19.74 10.31 -11.60
C ASP A 111 -20.66 11.32 -12.33
N ASP A 112 -21.83 11.60 -11.77
CA ASP A 112 -22.73 12.66 -12.28
C ASP A 112 -22.18 14.08 -12.03
N ILE A 113 -21.20 14.22 -11.13
CA ILE A 113 -20.60 15.51 -10.79
C ILE A 113 -19.38 15.72 -11.70
N THR A 114 -19.53 16.60 -12.69
CA THR A 114 -18.45 16.90 -13.63
C THR A 114 -17.26 17.56 -12.94
N LEU A 115 -16.06 17.23 -13.42
CA LEU A 115 -14.78 17.80 -13.00
C LEU A 115 -14.20 18.62 -14.14
N THR A 116 -13.73 19.83 -13.84
CA THR A 116 -13.02 20.67 -14.82
C THR A 116 -11.53 20.36 -14.79
N ALA A 117 -10.82 20.62 -15.90
CA ALA A 117 -9.36 20.44 -16.01
C ALA A 117 -8.52 21.15 -14.92
N ALA A 118 -9.11 22.09 -14.17
CA ALA A 118 -8.49 22.77 -13.04
C ALA A 118 -8.70 22.04 -11.70
N GLY A 119 -9.32 20.84 -11.71
CA GLY A 119 -9.66 20.09 -10.51
C GLY A 119 -10.83 20.67 -9.70
N VAL A 120 -11.68 21.48 -10.33
CA VAL A 120 -12.87 22.08 -9.69
C VAL A 120 -14.12 21.37 -10.19
N ASP A 121 -14.96 20.90 -9.28
CA ASP A 121 -16.19 20.21 -9.62
C ASP A 121 -17.38 21.17 -9.88
N SER A 122 -18.48 20.63 -10.42
CA SER A 122 -19.70 21.42 -10.69
C SER A 122 -20.38 22.02 -9.45
N ASN A 123 -20.02 21.58 -8.24
CA ASN A 123 -20.46 22.17 -6.98
C ASN A 123 -19.50 23.27 -6.47
N ALA A 124 -18.52 23.67 -7.29
CA ALA A 124 -17.46 24.63 -6.98
C ALA A 124 -16.50 24.17 -5.87
N GLN A 125 -16.42 22.87 -5.57
CA GLN A 125 -15.40 22.33 -4.69
C GLN A 125 -14.08 22.19 -5.45
N ASN A 126 -12.99 22.72 -4.87
CA ASN A 126 -11.66 22.61 -5.45
C ASN A 126 -10.90 21.43 -4.82
N TRP A 127 -10.56 20.45 -5.64
CA TRP A 127 -9.81 19.27 -5.24
C TRP A 127 -8.31 19.39 -5.51
N ALA A 128 -7.91 20.38 -6.32
CA ALA A 128 -6.52 20.58 -6.73
C ALA A 128 -5.63 21.03 -5.57
N SER A 129 -4.42 20.47 -5.50
CA SER A 129 -3.41 20.86 -4.52
C SER A 129 -2.01 20.72 -5.11
N THR A 130 -1.08 21.53 -4.60
CA THR A 130 0.34 21.45 -4.91
C THR A 130 1.16 20.81 -3.79
N ASP A 131 0.53 20.39 -2.70
CA ASP A 131 1.22 19.70 -1.61
C ASP A 131 1.36 18.20 -1.95
N PRO A 132 2.60 17.72 -2.21
CA PRO A 132 2.86 16.34 -2.62
C PRO A 132 2.46 15.31 -1.54
N LYS A 133 2.26 15.72 -0.28
CA LYS A 133 1.85 14.82 0.81
C LYS A 133 0.38 14.46 0.80
N VAL A 134 -0.47 15.27 0.18
CA VAL A 134 -1.94 15.11 0.22
C VAL A 134 -2.56 14.76 -1.12
N VAL A 135 -1.87 15.04 -2.24
CA VAL A 135 -2.37 14.64 -3.57
C VAL A 135 -2.32 13.11 -3.74
N ARG A 136 -3.37 12.55 -4.33
CA ARG A 136 -3.56 11.10 -4.53
C ARG A 136 -4.07 10.74 -5.93
N PHE A 137 -4.59 11.72 -6.65
CA PHE A 137 -5.10 11.55 -8.00
C PHE A 137 -4.39 12.48 -8.97
N ALA A 138 -4.27 12.04 -10.21
CA ALA A 138 -3.81 12.81 -11.34
C ALA A 138 -4.93 12.88 -12.38
N GLU A 139 -5.36 14.09 -12.70
CA GLU A 139 -6.27 14.41 -13.78
C GLU A 139 -5.46 14.86 -14.99
N VAL A 140 -5.72 14.27 -16.15
CA VAL A 140 -5.10 14.66 -17.42
C VAL A 140 -6.20 14.98 -18.40
N THR A 141 -6.18 16.21 -18.94
CA THR A 141 -7.18 16.67 -19.92
C THR A 141 -6.48 17.18 -21.16
N VAL A 142 -6.99 16.83 -22.35
CA VAL A 142 -6.50 17.41 -23.61
C VAL A 142 -6.89 18.90 -23.70
N ASN A 143 -5.88 19.73 -23.98
CA ASN A 143 -6.03 21.17 -24.12
C ASN A 143 -6.89 21.51 -25.32
N ALA A 144 -7.61 22.64 -25.22
CA ALA A 144 -8.34 23.16 -26.36
C ALA A 144 -7.37 23.57 -27.48
N SER A 145 -7.71 23.28 -28.73
CA SER A 145 -6.99 23.79 -29.88
C SER A 145 -7.09 25.31 -29.94
N GLY A 146 -5.93 25.98 -30.05
CA GLY A 146 -5.81 27.44 -30.01
C GLY A 146 -5.74 28.06 -31.41
N ALA A 147 -4.87 29.05 -31.60
CA ALA A 147 -4.59 29.63 -32.92
C ALA A 147 -3.87 28.64 -33.86
N THR A 148 -3.18 27.65 -33.29
CA THR A 148 -2.62 26.50 -33.99
C THR A 148 -3.44 25.25 -33.64
N ASP A 149 -3.63 24.38 -34.62
CA ASP A 149 -4.33 23.11 -34.44
C ASP A 149 -3.56 22.24 -33.43
N GLY A 150 -4.25 21.77 -32.37
CA GLY A 150 -3.69 20.91 -31.32
C GLY A 150 -3.97 19.43 -31.56
N ALA A 151 -3.56 18.57 -30.62
CA ALA A 151 -3.80 17.12 -30.72
C ALA A 151 -5.29 16.75 -30.91
N GLY A 152 -6.21 17.54 -30.33
CA GLY A 152 -7.66 17.35 -30.44
C GLY A 152 -8.33 17.92 -31.71
N ALA A 153 -7.60 18.68 -32.52
CA ALA A 153 -8.17 19.38 -33.67
C ALA A 153 -8.63 18.40 -34.74
N PHE A 154 -9.91 18.47 -35.12
CA PHE A 154 -10.51 17.60 -36.14
C PHE A 154 -11.20 18.43 -37.23
N ALA A 155 -11.00 18.04 -38.50
CA ALA A 155 -11.70 18.61 -39.64
C ALA A 155 -12.62 17.58 -40.31
N THR A 156 -13.88 17.97 -40.50
CA THR A 156 -14.90 17.19 -41.20
C THR A 156 -14.67 17.22 -42.71
N ILE A 157 -14.92 16.09 -43.37
CA ILE A 157 -15.01 16.00 -44.82
C ILE A 157 -16.45 16.32 -45.26
N PHE A 158 -17.44 15.93 -44.43
CA PHE A 158 -18.82 16.36 -44.61
C PHE A 158 -18.87 17.89 -44.54
N PRO A 159 -19.44 18.58 -45.55
CA PRO A 159 -19.54 20.03 -45.57
C PRO A 159 -20.58 20.49 -44.55
N ALA A 160 -20.19 20.55 -43.28
CA ALA A 160 -21.02 20.93 -42.14
C ALA A 160 -21.57 22.36 -42.28
N SER A 161 -20.90 23.19 -43.07
CA SER A 161 -21.38 24.52 -43.49
C SER A 161 -22.74 24.48 -44.21
N LEU A 162 -23.06 23.38 -44.90
CA LEU A 162 -24.36 23.19 -45.57
C LEU A 162 -25.53 23.14 -44.57
N VAL A 163 -25.27 22.77 -43.32
CA VAL A 163 -26.25 22.74 -42.21
C VAL A 163 -26.00 23.85 -41.18
N GLY A 164 -25.19 24.86 -41.52
CA GLY A 164 -24.89 26.00 -40.65
C GLY A 164 -23.92 25.68 -39.49
N SER A 165 -23.18 24.57 -39.59
CA SER A 165 -22.16 24.17 -38.62
C SER A 165 -20.74 24.48 -39.10
N THR A 166 -19.77 24.40 -38.20
CA THR A 166 -18.34 24.60 -38.50
C THR A 166 -17.72 23.30 -39.03
N GLU A 167 -16.80 23.40 -39.99
CA GLU A 167 -16.02 22.28 -40.54
C GLU A 167 -14.89 21.79 -39.61
N LYS A 168 -14.76 22.40 -38.43
CA LYS A 168 -13.76 22.09 -37.41
C LYS A 168 -14.43 21.82 -36.08
N MET A 169 -13.94 20.83 -35.36
CA MET A 169 -14.31 20.50 -33.99
C MET A 169 -13.08 20.12 -33.18
N ASP A 170 -13.20 20.10 -31.86
CA ASP A 170 -12.09 19.84 -30.96
C ASP A 170 -12.47 18.72 -29.98
N ILE A 171 -11.68 17.64 -30.00
CA ILE A 171 -11.91 16.44 -29.20
C ILE A 171 -11.05 16.50 -27.95
N ARG A 172 -11.70 16.56 -26.79
CA ARG A 172 -11.03 16.87 -25.51
C ARG A 172 -11.32 15.80 -24.45
N PRO A 173 -10.79 14.58 -24.59
CA PRO A 173 -10.93 13.56 -23.56
C PRO A 173 -10.20 13.96 -22.29
N GLN A 174 -10.67 13.37 -21.20
CA GLN A 174 -10.15 13.53 -19.86
C GLN A 174 -10.02 12.15 -19.22
N ALA A 175 -9.02 12.01 -18.36
CA ALA A 175 -8.84 10.83 -17.53
C ALA A 175 -8.42 11.24 -16.12
N VAL A 176 -8.96 10.56 -15.12
CA VAL A 176 -8.52 10.67 -13.74
C VAL A 176 -8.00 9.33 -13.29
N ALA A 177 -6.79 9.30 -12.76
CA ALA A 177 -6.23 8.11 -12.15
C ALA A 177 -5.87 8.37 -10.69
N GLY A 178 -6.12 7.40 -9.83
CA GLY A 178 -5.74 7.43 -8.43
C GLY A 178 -4.70 6.37 -8.12
N PHE A 179 -3.92 6.63 -7.08
CA PHE A 179 -2.96 5.67 -6.54
C PHE A 179 -3.40 5.15 -5.18
N THR A 180 -3.53 3.83 -5.10
CA THR A 180 -3.74 3.16 -3.82
C THR A 180 -2.53 2.31 -3.50
N ASN A 181 -1.97 2.54 -2.31
CA ASN A 181 -0.93 1.69 -1.75
C ASN A 181 -1.55 0.82 -0.66
N ALA A 182 -1.48 -0.50 -0.82
CA ALA A 182 -1.90 -1.46 0.19
C ALA A 182 -0.73 -2.34 0.61
N LEU A 183 -0.62 -2.68 1.90
CA LEU A 183 0.31 -3.71 2.35
C LEU A 183 -0.45 -5.03 2.51
N CYS A 184 -0.05 -6.04 1.73
CA CYS A 184 -0.56 -7.39 1.83
C CYS A 184 0.32 -8.26 2.75
N GLN A 185 -0.21 -9.41 3.20
CA GLN A 185 0.46 -10.26 4.21
C GLN A 185 0.68 -9.55 5.54
N PHE A 186 -0.28 -8.70 5.88
CA PHE A 186 -0.21 -7.81 7.01
C PHE A 186 -0.90 -8.41 8.23
N THR A 187 -0.30 -8.20 9.40
CA THR A 187 -0.91 -8.63 10.66
C THR A 187 -2.01 -7.62 11.02
N PRO A 188 -3.28 -8.03 11.22
CA PRO A 188 -4.42 -7.12 11.38
C PRO A 188 -4.39 -6.39 12.74
N MET A 189 -3.41 -5.50 12.88
CA MET A 189 -3.04 -4.82 14.12
C MET A 189 -2.57 -3.39 13.81
N PHE A 190 -2.93 -2.48 14.70
CA PHE A 190 -2.38 -1.13 14.73
C PHE A 190 -1.69 -0.87 16.07
N ILE A 191 -0.77 0.07 16.05
CA ILE A 191 -0.05 0.59 17.22
C ILE A 191 -0.27 2.09 17.24
N CYS A 192 -0.55 2.61 18.42
CA CYS A 192 -0.57 4.04 18.66
C CYS A 192 0.84 4.58 18.71
N ASN A 193 1.13 5.55 17.83
CA ASN A 193 2.45 6.12 17.67
C ASN A 193 3.01 6.55 19.03
N PRO A 194 4.10 5.94 19.52
CA PRO A 194 4.70 6.32 20.79
C PRO A 194 5.49 7.64 20.68
N TYR A 195 5.69 8.17 19.47
CA TYR A 195 6.42 9.42 19.22
C TYR A 195 5.47 10.59 19.03
N THR A 196 5.98 11.79 19.33
CA THR A 196 5.28 13.05 19.14
C THR A 196 5.04 13.42 17.67
N SER A 197 5.76 12.78 16.75
CA SER A 197 5.57 12.95 15.31
C SER A 197 6.18 11.78 14.53
N LEU A 198 5.77 11.62 13.27
CA LEU A 198 6.38 10.67 12.35
C LEU A 198 7.88 10.97 12.10
N GLY A 199 8.29 12.23 12.09
CA GLY A 199 9.70 12.63 11.93
C GLY A 199 10.59 12.22 13.12
N ALA A 200 10.06 12.28 14.34
CA ALA A 200 10.76 11.78 15.52
C ALA A 200 10.92 10.26 15.47
N LEU A 201 9.88 9.53 15.05
CA LEU A 201 9.96 8.09 14.81
C LEU A 201 11.02 7.76 13.73
N GLN A 202 11.01 8.47 12.60
CA GLN A 202 12.00 8.28 11.53
C GLN A 202 13.44 8.48 12.04
N THR A 203 13.66 9.51 12.84
CA THR A 203 14.98 9.80 13.42
C THR A 203 15.44 8.66 14.33
N ALA A 204 14.53 8.15 15.17
CA ALA A 204 14.81 7.04 16.09
C ALA A 204 15.14 5.72 15.35
N LEU A 205 14.67 5.56 14.11
CA LEU A 205 14.92 4.35 13.30
C LEU A 205 16.08 4.48 12.31
N SER A 206 16.75 5.63 12.21
CA SER A 206 17.80 5.86 11.22
C SER A 206 19.13 5.13 11.49
N GLY A 207 19.43 4.78 12.76
CA GLY A 207 20.69 4.18 13.19
C GLY A 207 20.68 2.64 13.27
N THR A 208 21.82 2.08 13.71
CA THR A 208 21.94 0.66 14.07
C THR A 208 21.30 0.34 15.42
N LYS A 209 21.21 1.35 16.30
CA LYS A 209 20.49 1.28 17.56
C LYS A 209 18.99 1.43 17.26
N LYS A 210 18.19 0.45 17.70
CA LYS A 210 16.74 0.45 17.48
C LYS A 210 16.01 0.39 18.81
N PRO A 211 15.01 1.25 19.06
CA PRO A 211 14.29 1.29 20.32
C PRO A 211 13.34 0.09 20.44
N MET A 212 13.28 -0.49 21.62
CA MET A 212 12.24 -1.44 21.97
C MET A 212 10.93 -0.70 22.30
N ILE A 213 9.81 -1.28 21.91
CA ILE A 213 8.47 -0.85 22.25
C ILE A 213 7.78 -1.93 23.08
N TRP A 214 7.16 -1.51 24.17
CA TRP A 214 6.25 -2.31 24.97
C TRP A 214 4.82 -2.01 24.54
N LEU A 215 4.26 -2.93 23.76
CA LEU A 215 2.90 -2.85 23.25
C LEU A 215 1.94 -3.42 24.27
N LYS A 216 1.06 -2.54 24.77
CA LYS A 216 0.02 -2.90 25.73
C LYS A 216 -1.31 -3.03 25.02
N GLU A 217 -2.00 -4.14 25.21
CA GLU A 217 -3.36 -4.26 24.72
C GLU A 217 -4.23 -3.24 25.44
N GLN A 218 -4.97 -2.42 24.69
CA GLN A 218 -6.00 -1.62 25.33
C GLN A 218 -7.20 -2.51 25.60
N GLN A 219 -7.45 -2.79 26.88
CA GLN A 219 -8.65 -3.50 27.32
C GLN A 219 -9.84 -2.56 27.09
N GLY A 220 -10.59 -2.81 26.03
CA GLY A 220 -11.61 -1.90 25.52
C GLY A 220 -12.68 -1.47 26.55
N GLY A 221 -13.33 -0.34 26.24
CA GLY A 221 -14.46 0.23 26.95
C GLY A 221 -14.88 1.51 26.24
N ASN A 222 -16.16 1.91 26.31
CA ASN A 222 -16.70 3.06 25.55
C ASN A 222 -15.98 4.40 25.84
N THR A 223 -15.16 4.46 26.88
CA THR A 223 -14.40 5.66 27.30
C THR A 223 -12.90 5.42 27.39
N ALA A 224 -12.41 4.21 27.10
CA ALA A 224 -10.98 3.88 27.20
C ALA A 224 -10.26 4.31 25.92
N GLN A 225 -9.68 5.51 25.96
CA GLN A 225 -8.91 6.05 24.84
C GLN A 225 -7.58 5.29 24.71
N TYR A 226 -7.21 4.95 23.47
CA TYR A 226 -5.91 4.37 23.20
C TYR A 226 -4.81 5.43 23.36
N GLY A 227 -3.77 5.10 24.13
CA GLY A 227 -2.62 5.96 24.35
C GLY A 227 -1.39 5.54 23.54
N PRO A 228 -0.34 6.38 23.49
CA PRO A 228 0.95 6.03 22.93
C PRO A 228 1.47 4.67 23.45
N GLY A 229 1.85 3.76 22.54
CA GLY A 229 2.31 2.41 22.90
C GLY A 229 1.20 1.37 23.13
N ASN A 230 -0.08 1.76 23.10
CA ASN A 230 -1.14 0.77 23.01
C ASN A 230 -1.20 0.13 21.62
N TYR A 231 -1.65 -1.12 21.55
CA TYR A 231 -2.02 -1.76 20.30
C TYR A 231 -3.49 -2.20 20.33
N GLY A 232 -4.06 -2.36 19.14
CA GLY A 232 -5.39 -2.90 18.93
C GLY A 232 -5.50 -3.61 17.58
N PHE A 233 -6.66 -4.22 17.33
CA PHE A 233 -6.88 -5.02 16.13
C PHE A 233 -7.63 -4.26 15.05
N LEU A 234 -7.36 -4.62 13.80
CA LEU A 234 -8.04 -4.07 12.63
C LEU A 234 -9.11 -5.03 12.14
N ALA A 235 -10.23 -4.47 11.68
CA ALA A 235 -11.25 -5.20 10.95
C ALA A 235 -10.66 -5.65 9.61
N THR A 236 -10.86 -6.91 9.25
CA THR A 236 -10.38 -7.42 7.95
C THR A 236 -11.34 -6.99 6.84
N PRO A 237 -10.84 -6.70 5.61
CA PRO A 237 -11.69 -6.32 4.48
C PRO A 237 -12.82 -7.31 4.17
N GLU A 238 -12.63 -8.60 4.51
CA GLU A 238 -13.60 -9.68 4.32
C GLU A 238 -14.59 -9.81 5.50
N GLY A 239 -14.73 -8.78 6.32
CA GLY A 239 -15.59 -8.74 7.52
C GLY A 239 -14.95 -9.37 8.77
N ASP A 240 -15.42 -8.96 9.95
CA ASP A 240 -14.85 -9.36 11.25
C ASP A 240 -14.80 -10.90 11.41
N LYS A 241 -13.59 -11.42 11.51
CA LYS A 241 -13.35 -12.86 11.69
C LYS A 241 -13.57 -13.29 13.13
N SER A 242 -13.79 -14.58 13.40
CA SER A 242 -13.78 -15.08 14.78
C SER A 242 -12.43 -14.79 15.46
N THR A 243 -12.40 -14.79 16.80
CA THR A 243 -11.13 -14.65 17.54
C THR A 243 -10.11 -15.71 17.12
N GLN A 244 -10.56 -16.95 16.89
CA GLN A 244 -9.70 -18.03 16.40
C GLN A 244 -9.07 -17.68 15.04
N ALA A 245 -9.88 -17.25 14.07
CA ALA A 245 -9.38 -16.88 12.75
C ALA A 245 -8.43 -15.67 12.81
N LEU A 246 -8.67 -14.73 13.73
CA LEU A 246 -7.73 -13.64 14.00
C LEU A 246 -6.39 -14.19 14.53
N THR A 247 -6.41 -15.05 15.56
CA THR A 247 -5.19 -15.68 16.09
C THR A 247 -4.44 -16.47 15.02
N GLU A 248 -5.15 -17.19 14.16
CA GLU A 248 -4.57 -17.90 13.01
C GLU A 248 -3.91 -16.94 12.01
N MET A 249 -4.50 -15.77 11.74
CA MET A 249 -3.87 -14.74 10.89
C MET A 249 -2.57 -14.20 11.48
N PHE A 250 -2.44 -14.14 12.80
CA PHE A 250 -1.16 -13.82 13.44
C PHE A 250 -0.17 -14.99 13.36
N ALA A 251 -0.64 -16.23 13.27
CA ALA A 251 0.21 -17.41 13.20
C ALA A 251 0.80 -17.65 11.80
N VAL A 252 -0.05 -17.64 10.77
CA VAL A 252 0.35 -17.93 9.39
C VAL A 252 1.31 -16.89 8.83
N THR A 253 2.06 -17.28 7.82
CA THR A 253 3.18 -16.48 7.31
C THR A 253 2.82 -15.57 6.15
N SER A 254 1.69 -15.86 5.51
CA SER A 254 1.13 -15.06 4.43
C SER A 254 -0.38 -14.93 4.65
N PRO A 255 -0.83 -14.15 5.64
CA PRO A 255 -2.26 -13.92 5.82
C PRO A 255 -2.84 -13.25 4.58
N ALA A 256 -4.00 -13.73 4.13
CA ALA A 256 -4.73 -13.17 2.99
C ALA A 256 -5.46 -11.89 3.39
N ALA A 257 -4.73 -10.89 3.88
CA ALA A 257 -5.27 -9.58 4.22
C ALA A 257 -4.36 -8.48 3.65
N CYS A 258 -4.99 -7.49 3.02
CA CYS A 258 -4.34 -6.29 2.51
C CYS A 258 -4.98 -5.06 3.16
N PHE A 259 -4.17 -4.15 3.68
CA PHE A 259 -4.64 -2.93 4.32
C PHE A 259 -4.16 -1.72 3.55
N SER A 260 -5.09 -0.82 3.23
CA SER A 260 -4.81 0.41 2.50
C SER A 260 -4.09 1.42 3.40
N GLN A 261 -3.13 2.17 2.84
CA GLN A 261 -2.59 3.37 3.48
C GLN A 261 -3.63 4.48 3.63
N ASN A 262 -4.70 4.44 2.83
CA ASN A 262 -5.74 5.47 2.84
C ASN A 262 -6.64 5.39 4.09
N GLY A 263 -6.57 4.29 4.83
CA GLY A 263 -7.25 4.15 6.10
C GLY A 263 -7.46 2.70 6.47
N VAL A 264 -7.58 2.47 7.77
CA VAL A 264 -7.88 1.17 8.35
C VAL A 264 -9.04 1.30 9.31
N THR A 265 -9.86 0.27 9.42
CA THR A 265 -10.99 0.26 10.36
C THR A 265 -10.59 -0.55 11.59
N THR A 266 -10.78 0.00 12.79
CA THR A 266 -10.57 -0.74 14.04
C THR A 266 -11.62 -1.81 14.21
N ARG A 267 -11.21 -2.96 14.74
CA ARG A 267 -12.15 -4.04 15.02
C ARG A 267 -12.88 -3.77 16.34
N PRO A 268 -14.23 -3.79 16.36
CA PRO A 268 -14.99 -3.60 17.59
C PRO A 268 -14.96 -4.86 18.49
N GLY A 269 -15.25 -4.64 19.77
CA GLY A 269 -15.44 -5.70 20.77
C GLY A 269 -14.19 -6.00 21.61
N ASN A 270 -14.39 -6.72 22.72
CA ASN A 270 -13.29 -7.19 23.56
C ASN A 270 -12.71 -8.48 22.98
N ILE A 271 -11.53 -8.38 22.38
CA ILE A 271 -10.87 -9.50 21.70
C ILE A 271 -9.89 -10.13 22.68
N PRO A 272 -9.99 -11.45 22.96
CA PRO A 272 -8.97 -12.14 23.75
C PRO A 272 -7.58 -12.03 23.12
N PRO A 273 -6.51 -12.15 23.92
CA PRO A 273 -5.15 -12.05 23.42
C PRO A 273 -4.86 -13.07 22.31
N VAL A 274 -4.15 -12.64 21.27
CA VAL A 274 -3.75 -13.49 20.12
C VAL A 274 -2.37 -14.12 20.32
N ASN A 275 -1.94 -14.25 21.58
CA ASN A 275 -0.59 -14.66 21.95
C ASN A 275 -0.21 -16.02 21.37
N ASP A 276 -1.14 -16.98 21.29
CA ASP A 276 -0.88 -18.31 20.73
C ASP A 276 -0.42 -18.22 19.27
N GLY A 277 -1.02 -17.32 18.49
CA GLY A 277 -0.63 -17.07 17.10
C GLY A 277 0.76 -16.44 16.98
N ILE A 278 1.06 -15.43 17.82
CA ILE A 278 2.39 -14.81 17.86
C ILE A 278 3.46 -15.84 18.28
N ASN A 279 3.15 -16.65 19.29
CA ASN A 279 4.06 -17.56 19.96
C ASN A 279 4.49 -18.75 19.10
N THR A 280 3.75 -19.10 18.03
CA THR A 280 4.20 -20.07 17.01
C THR A 280 5.59 -19.74 16.45
N ARG A 281 5.96 -18.46 16.33
CA ARG A 281 7.30 -18.00 15.90
C ARG A 281 8.42 -18.50 16.80
N PHE A 282 8.08 -18.79 18.04
CA PHE A 282 8.96 -19.26 19.08
C PHE A 282 8.82 -20.77 19.30
N ASP A 283 8.30 -21.56 18.36
CA ASP A 283 8.14 -23.01 18.58
C ASP A 283 7.18 -23.35 19.74
N LEU A 284 6.31 -22.40 20.12
CA LEU A 284 5.31 -22.55 21.17
C LEU A 284 3.94 -22.70 20.53
N TYR A 285 3.30 -23.85 20.73
CA TYR A 285 1.99 -24.16 20.21
C TYR A 285 1.02 -24.47 21.36
N PRO A 286 -0.25 -24.05 21.27
CA PRO A 286 -1.25 -24.41 22.28
C PRO A 286 -1.49 -25.92 22.28
N ASN A 287 -1.80 -26.49 23.45
CA ASN A 287 -2.12 -27.90 23.56
C ASN A 287 -3.40 -28.23 22.78
N GLY A 288 -3.32 -29.20 21.87
CA GLY A 288 -4.48 -29.72 21.13
C GLY A 288 -4.69 -29.17 19.72
N ASN A 289 -3.70 -28.49 19.12
CA ASN A 289 -3.67 -28.03 17.72
C ASN A 289 -5.04 -27.60 17.18
N SER A 290 -5.50 -26.41 17.56
CA SER A 290 -6.76 -25.87 17.04
C SER A 290 -6.52 -25.08 15.75
N GLY A 291 -7.07 -25.55 14.63
CA GLY A 291 -7.02 -24.85 13.35
C GLY A 291 -5.59 -24.78 12.79
N LYS A 292 -5.18 -23.58 12.33
CA LYS A 292 -3.85 -23.33 11.71
C LYS A 292 -2.72 -23.08 12.72
N LEU A 293 -2.94 -23.40 13.99
CA LEU A 293 -1.95 -23.24 15.06
C LEU A 293 -1.13 -24.52 15.20
N ASP A 294 -0.51 -24.92 14.10
CA ASP A 294 0.35 -26.09 14.02
C ASP A 294 1.61 -25.80 13.17
N PRO A 295 2.65 -26.66 13.26
CA PRO A 295 3.92 -26.42 12.60
C PRO A 295 3.91 -26.54 11.07
N ALA A 296 2.88 -27.14 10.47
CA ALA A 296 2.75 -27.23 9.01
C ALA A 296 2.20 -25.92 8.44
N ASP A 297 1.15 -25.37 9.05
CA ASP A 297 0.52 -24.12 8.60
C ASP A 297 1.23 -22.86 9.14
N ALA A 298 1.76 -22.94 10.36
CA ALA A 298 2.41 -21.83 11.06
C ALA A 298 3.79 -22.25 11.62
N PRO A 299 4.76 -22.64 10.77
CA PRO A 299 6.09 -23.07 11.22
C PRO A 299 6.82 -21.99 12.05
N PRO A 300 7.74 -22.41 12.94
CA PRO A 300 8.53 -21.49 13.76
C PRO A 300 9.57 -20.71 12.95
N ALA A 301 10.21 -19.75 13.61
CA ALA A 301 11.35 -19.02 13.06
C ALA A 301 12.62 -19.89 13.09
N PRO A 302 13.63 -19.62 12.22
CA PRO A 302 14.87 -20.40 12.17
C PRO A 302 15.74 -20.22 13.41
N ASN A 303 15.54 -19.11 14.12
CA ASN A 303 16.04 -18.91 15.47
C ASN A 303 14.83 -18.75 16.40
N VAL A 304 14.67 -19.66 17.35
CA VAL A 304 13.57 -19.68 18.32
C VAL A 304 14.01 -19.27 19.72
N ARG A 305 15.23 -18.78 19.92
CA ARG A 305 15.70 -18.40 21.25
C ARG A 305 14.73 -17.44 21.97
N LYS A 306 14.37 -17.80 23.20
CA LYS A 306 13.39 -17.15 24.08
C LYS A 306 13.72 -17.23 25.57
N GLY A 307 14.89 -17.77 25.95
CA GLY A 307 15.30 -17.91 27.34
C GLY A 307 14.58 -19.03 28.10
N MET A 308 14.12 -20.08 27.41
CA MET A 308 13.33 -21.16 28.04
C MET A 308 13.97 -22.54 27.84
N VAL A 309 13.64 -23.44 28.77
CA VAL A 309 14.09 -24.83 28.74
C VAL A 309 13.09 -25.67 27.95
N ALA A 310 13.54 -26.24 26.82
CA ALA A 310 12.76 -27.21 26.07
C ALA A 310 12.65 -28.54 26.81
N SER A 311 11.46 -29.13 26.78
CA SER A 311 11.17 -30.48 27.25
C SER A 311 10.67 -31.33 26.07
N PRO A 312 11.59 -31.83 25.22
CA PRO A 312 11.25 -32.60 24.02
C PRO A 312 10.79 -34.02 24.41
N GLY A 313 9.54 -34.14 24.84
CA GLY A 313 8.82 -35.39 25.08
C GLY A 313 7.57 -35.49 24.19
N LYS A 314 6.65 -36.44 24.47
CA LYS A 314 5.43 -36.67 23.67
C LYS A 314 4.55 -35.43 23.42
N ASN A 315 4.67 -34.39 24.25
CA ASN A 315 3.87 -33.17 24.19
C ASN A 315 4.70 -31.90 23.98
N CYS A 316 5.95 -32.03 23.49
CA CYS A 316 6.98 -30.99 23.36
C CYS A 316 6.63 -29.61 23.93
N SER A 317 7.13 -29.31 25.13
CA SER A 317 6.77 -28.12 25.89
C SER A 317 7.98 -27.28 26.26
N TYR A 318 7.76 -26.03 26.65
CA TYR A 318 8.81 -25.14 27.15
C TYR A 318 8.46 -24.66 28.56
N SER A 319 9.47 -24.53 29.41
CA SER A 319 9.32 -24.04 30.78
C SER A 319 10.33 -22.96 31.11
N ALA A 320 10.00 -22.11 32.08
CA ALA A 320 10.95 -21.13 32.60
C ALA A 320 12.15 -21.87 33.24
N PRO A 321 13.39 -21.37 33.08
CA PRO A 321 14.56 -21.94 33.74
C PRO A 321 14.38 -21.98 35.26
N SER A 322 14.74 -23.09 35.89
CA SER A 322 14.79 -23.16 37.35
C SER A 322 15.91 -22.27 37.93
N ASN A 323 15.91 -22.02 39.25
CA ASN A 323 16.89 -21.13 39.90
C ASN A 323 18.36 -21.44 39.59
N GLY A 324 18.72 -22.70 39.32
CA GLY A 324 20.09 -23.10 38.95
C GLY A 324 20.42 -22.97 37.46
N GLN A 325 19.43 -22.65 36.62
CA GLN A 325 19.54 -22.61 35.16
C GLN A 325 19.43 -21.19 34.59
N THR A 326 18.99 -20.20 35.37
CA THR A 326 18.76 -18.83 34.91
C THR A 326 19.98 -18.18 34.25
N ASN A 327 21.20 -18.59 34.60
CA ASN A 327 22.43 -18.11 33.99
C ASN A 327 22.77 -18.77 32.64
N ASN A 328 22.03 -19.81 32.22
CA ASN A 328 22.33 -20.59 31.02
C ASN A 328 21.33 -20.38 29.87
N TYR A 329 20.21 -19.72 30.15
CA TYR A 329 19.14 -19.47 29.19
C TYR A 329 18.82 -17.98 29.23
N LYS A 330 19.07 -17.28 28.11
CA LYS A 330 18.86 -15.84 28.05
C LYS A 330 18.14 -15.46 26.76
N ALA A 331 16.92 -14.95 26.91
CA ALA A 331 16.18 -14.31 25.84
C ALA A 331 16.94 -13.06 25.35
N LEU A 332 16.55 -12.52 24.20
CA LEU A 332 16.98 -11.19 23.78
C LEU A 332 16.54 -10.17 24.85
N PRO A 333 17.47 -9.57 25.62
CA PRO A 333 17.12 -8.74 26.77
C PRO A 333 16.32 -7.51 26.36
N ARG A 334 15.38 -7.06 27.19
CA ARG A 334 14.73 -5.75 27.04
C ARG A 334 15.73 -4.60 27.18
N ASP A 335 15.32 -3.40 26.76
CA ASP A 335 16.17 -2.22 26.97
C ASP A 335 16.40 -2.00 28.46
N ASN A 336 17.60 -1.57 28.83
CA ASN A 336 18.02 -1.42 30.22
C ASN A 336 17.10 -0.50 31.02
N CYS A 337 16.51 0.50 30.35
CA CYS A 337 15.56 1.43 30.96
C CYS A 337 14.28 0.75 31.48
N PHE A 338 13.89 -0.42 30.94
CA PHE A 338 12.69 -1.12 31.40
C PHE A 338 12.90 -1.72 32.79
N TYR A 339 14.14 -2.11 33.11
CA TYR A 339 14.48 -2.63 34.43
C TYR A 339 14.70 -1.52 35.46
N SER A 340 15.24 -0.37 35.04
CA SER A 340 15.46 0.77 35.93
C SER A 340 14.22 1.67 36.12
N GLY A 341 13.14 1.44 35.35
CA GLY A 341 11.96 2.30 35.35
C GLY A 341 12.18 3.65 34.65
N GLY A 342 13.26 3.80 33.88
CA GLY A 342 13.66 5.04 33.22
C GLY A 342 13.20 5.19 31.77
N CYS A 343 12.38 4.27 31.25
CA CYS A 343 11.92 4.36 29.86
C CYS A 343 10.96 5.54 29.64
N THR A 344 11.02 6.11 28.44
CA THR A 344 10.22 7.28 28.06
C THR A 344 8.77 6.90 27.75
N GLN A 345 7.90 7.91 27.55
CA GLN A 345 6.50 7.73 27.12
C GLN A 345 5.71 6.79 28.05
N ALA A 346 5.57 7.18 29.32
CA ALA A 346 4.92 6.37 30.36
C ALA A 346 5.51 4.95 30.49
N GLY A 347 6.80 4.80 30.17
CA GLY A 347 7.55 3.55 30.27
C GLY A 347 7.31 2.57 29.13
N VAL A 348 6.64 2.94 28.04
CA VAL A 348 6.38 2.05 26.90
C VAL A 348 7.47 2.08 25.83
N LEU A 349 8.30 3.12 25.83
CA LEU A 349 9.32 3.34 24.80
C LEU A 349 10.73 3.25 25.37
N GLY A 350 11.43 2.22 24.93
CA GLY A 350 12.83 1.97 25.23
C GLY A 350 13.79 2.88 24.47
N ASP A 351 15.05 2.85 24.89
CA ASP A 351 16.12 3.70 24.34
C ASP A 351 17.01 2.97 23.33
N GLY A 352 16.78 1.69 23.09
CA GLY A 352 17.56 0.77 22.26
C GLY A 352 18.87 0.29 22.89
N THR A 353 19.11 0.57 24.18
CA THR A 353 20.31 0.14 24.91
C THR A 353 19.99 -1.15 25.66
N TRP A 354 20.66 -2.25 25.33
CA TRP A 354 20.40 -3.56 25.94
C TRP A 354 21.68 -4.30 26.27
N ASP A 355 21.58 -5.30 27.15
CA ASP A 355 22.72 -6.10 27.59
C ASP A 355 23.17 -7.12 26.52
N PHE A 356 23.76 -6.60 25.43
CA PHE A 356 24.32 -7.39 24.34
C PHE A 356 25.45 -8.29 24.82
N THR A 357 26.37 -7.77 25.62
CA THR A 357 27.51 -8.54 26.15
C THR A 357 27.03 -9.72 26.98
N GLY A 358 26.11 -9.50 27.93
CA GLY A 358 25.58 -10.57 28.76
C GLY A 358 24.74 -11.57 27.97
N TYR A 359 23.99 -11.13 26.95
CA TYR A 359 23.31 -12.05 26.03
C TYR A 359 24.31 -12.94 25.27
N TRP A 360 25.34 -12.33 24.69
CA TRP A 360 26.32 -13.02 23.87
C TRP A 360 27.16 -14.01 24.68
N THR A 361 27.57 -13.64 25.90
CA THR A 361 28.31 -14.52 26.81
C THR A 361 27.51 -15.78 27.15
N VAL A 362 26.23 -15.64 27.51
CA VAL A 362 25.37 -16.79 27.89
C VAL A 362 25.10 -17.69 26.70
N ASN A 363 24.73 -17.11 25.55
CA ASN A 363 24.24 -17.88 24.41
C ASN A 363 25.34 -18.37 23.48
N HIS A 364 26.52 -17.75 23.47
CA HIS A 364 27.63 -18.11 22.59
C HIS A 364 28.94 -18.41 23.31
N GLY A 365 28.95 -18.43 24.64
CA GLY A 365 30.10 -18.86 25.43
C GLY A 365 31.38 -18.07 25.14
N ASN A 366 31.27 -16.75 25.00
CA ASN A 366 32.34 -15.81 24.67
C ASN A 366 32.96 -16.01 23.27
N ALA A 367 32.20 -16.50 22.30
CA ALA A 367 32.58 -16.39 20.89
C ALA A 367 32.94 -14.93 20.55
N SER A 368 33.83 -14.73 19.56
CA SER A 368 34.23 -13.37 19.15
C SER A 368 33.01 -12.54 18.73
N THR A 369 32.89 -11.32 19.27
CA THR A 369 31.85 -10.36 18.90
C THR A 369 32.26 -9.52 17.69
N SER A 370 33.50 -9.59 17.21
CA SER A 370 34.00 -8.72 16.13
C SER A 370 33.15 -8.86 14.87
N GLY A 371 32.77 -10.09 14.49
CA GLY A 371 31.97 -10.33 13.28
C GLY A 371 30.58 -9.69 13.33
N VAL A 372 29.86 -9.86 14.45
CA VAL A 372 28.53 -9.27 14.62
C VAL A 372 28.60 -7.75 14.76
N LEU A 373 29.62 -7.20 15.44
CA LEU A 373 29.78 -5.74 15.55
C LEU A 373 30.22 -5.09 14.24
N THR A 374 30.95 -5.80 13.37
CA THR A 374 31.22 -5.34 12.00
C THR A 374 29.96 -5.35 11.15
N ALA A 375 29.13 -6.40 11.25
CA ALA A 375 27.91 -6.51 10.46
C ALA A 375 26.78 -5.57 10.93
N CYS A 376 26.66 -5.37 12.24
CA CYS A 376 25.53 -4.70 12.88
C CYS A 376 25.88 -3.35 13.53
N GLY A 377 27.14 -2.95 13.50
CA GLY A 377 27.64 -1.76 14.19
C GLY A 377 27.96 -1.99 15.68
N ALA A 378 28.61 -0.99 16.29
CA ALA A 378 29.06 -1.06 17.68
C ALA A 378 27.92 -1.14 18.71
N SER A 379 26.73 -0.67 18.35
CA SER A 379 25.50 -0.80 19.13
C SER A 379 24.48 -1.53 18.26
N PRO A 380 24.53 -2.87 18.21
CA PRO A 380 23.72 -3.65 17.28
C PRO A 380 22.27 -3.73 17.76
N SER A 381 21.33 -3.67 16.81
CA SER A 381 19.93 -3.99 17.07
C SER A 381 19.76 -5.48 17.35
N ARG A 382 18.73 -5.85 18.14
CA ARG A 382 18.42 -7.26 18.39
C ARG A 382 18.09 -7.99 17.12
N TYR A 383 17.38 -7.34 16.20
CA TYR A 383 17.06 -7.96 14.92
C TYR A 383 18.31 -8.24 14.08
N CYS A 384 19.29 -7.34 14.09
CA CYS A 384 20.54 -7.58 13.37
C CYS A 384 21.34 -8.74 13.99
N VAL A 385 21.43 -8.81 15.32
CA VAL A 385 22.05 -9.94 16.02
C VAL A 385 21.32 -11.24 15.69
N TYR A 386 19.99 -11.24 15.72
CA TYR A 386 19.17 -12.40 15.37
C TYR A 386 19.42 -12.90 13.94
N LYS A 387 19.50 -12.00 12.96
CA LYS A 387 19.87 -12.35 11.58
C LYS A 387 21.28 -12.91 11.49
N TYR A 388 22.23 -12.26 12.18
CA TYR A 388 23.61 -12.72 12.22
C TYR A 388 23.73 -14.13 12.79
N GLU A 389 22.99 -14.47 13.85
CA GLU A 389 22.94 -15.82 14.41
C GLU A 389 22.40 -16.87 13.43
N ILE A 390 21.42 -16.51 12.61
CA ILE A 390 20.86 -17.38 11.56
C ILE A 390 21.87 -17.62 10.44
N ASP A 391 22.54 -16.55 10.01
CA ASP A 391 23.52 -16.59 8.92
C ASP A 391 24.84 -17.26 9.33
N ASN A 392 25.07 -17.48 10.64
CA ASN A 392 26.27 -18.09 11.20
C ASN A 392 25.93 -19.32 12.07
N PRO A 393 25.42 -20.42 11.49
CA PRO A 393 24.97 -21.60 12.24
C PRO A 393 26.11 -22.35 12.96
N SER A 394 27.36 -22.07 12.62
CA SER A 394 28.56 -22.60 13.30
C SER A 394 28.86 -21.92 14.64
N LEU A 395 28.17 -20.81 14.96
CA LEU A 395 28.28 -20.18 16.27
C LEU A 395 27.90 -21.20 17.35
N LYS A 396 28.73 -21.25 18.40
CA LYS A 396 28.41 -22.05 19.58
C LYS A 396 27.04 -21.62 20.08
N SER A 397 26.14 -22.58 20.26
CA SER A 397 24.88 -22.36 20.97
C SER A 397 25.08 -22.81 22.41
N GLY A 398 24.65 -22.00 23.37
CA GLY A 398 24.61 -22.32 24.79
C GLY A 398 23.65 -23.48 25.09
N GLN A 399 23.08 -23.50 26.29
CA GLN A 399 22.13 -24.57 26.64
C GLN A 399 20.83 -24.46 25.83
N GLU A 400 20.37 -23.24 25.54
CA GLU A 400 19.27 -23.01 24.60
C GLU A 400 19.77 -23.09 23.15
N LYS A 401 19.11 -23.95 22.36
CA LYS A 401 19.41 -24.08 20.93
C LYS A 401 18.84 -22.92 20.14
N THR A 402 19.60 -22.45 19.16
CA THR A 402 19.12 -21.49 18.15
C THR A 402 17.93 -22.06 17.35
N PRO A 403 18.06 -23.22 16.67
CA PRO A 403 16.94 -23.78 15.89
C PRO A 403 15.79 -24.28 16.76
N PRO A 404 14.57 -24.42 16.19
CA PRO A 404 13.45 -25.07 16.85
C PRO A 404 13.82 -26.47 17.38
N GLN A 405 13.26 -26.82 18.53
CA GLN A 405 13.54 -28.09 19.21
C GLN A 405 12.34 -29.04 19.18
N CYS A 406 11.13 -28.50 19.04
CA CYS A 406 9.90 -29.26 18.91
C CYS A 406 9.55 -29.57 17.47
N ASN A 407 9.94 -28.70 16.54
CA ASN A 407 9.57 -28.79 15.14
C ASN A 407 10.78 -28.70 14.22
N THR A 408 10.71 -29.40 13.10
CA THR A 408 11.81 -29.45 12.11
C THR A 408 11.60 -28.51 10.94
N THR A 409 10.37 -28.03 10.73
CA THR A 409 10.04 -27.03 9.72
C THR A 409 10.40 -25.64 10.24
N THR A 410 10.89 -24.78 9.34
CA THR A 410 11.20 -23.39 9.65
C THR A 410 10.99 -22.52 8.40
N GLN A 411 10.91 -21.20 8.60
CA GLN A 411 10.88 -20.22 7.52
C GLN A 411 12.10 -19.29 7.53
N THR A 412 11.97 -18.15 6.85
CA THR A 412 13.00 -17.12 6.75
C THR A 412 13.15 -16.34 8.07
N ALA A 413 14.23 -15.56 8.17
CA ALA A 413 14.50 -14.71 9.33
C ALA A 413 13.33 -13.75 9.65
N ASP A 414 12.64 -13.24 8.63
CA ASP A 414 11.55 -12.27 8.77
C ASP A 414 10.31 -12.84 9.52
N ARG A 415 10.27 -14.14 9.80
CA ARG A 415 9.16 -14.78 10.53
C ARG A 415 8.82 -14.13 11.87
N ARG A 416 9.79 -13.51 12.53
CA ARG A 416 9.60 -12.77 13.80
C ARG A 416 9.20 -11.29 13.63
N LEU A 417 9.10 -10.79 12.40
CA LEU A 417 8.59 -9.45 12.14
C LEU A 417 7.05 -9.49 12.14
N LEU A 418 6.45 -8.54 12.84
CA LEU A 418 5.06 -8.16 12.69
C LEU A 418 4.99 -6.90 11.84
N TYR A 419 4.07 -6.89 10.88
CA TYR A 419 3.79 -5.74 10.05
C TYR A 419 2.50 -5.10 10.54
N VAL A 420 2.59 -3.83 10.96
CA VAL A 420 1.57 -3.17 11.79
C VAL A 420 1.36 -1.72 11.34
N ALA A 421 0.17 -1.19 11.60
CA ALA A 421 -0.22 0.16 11.19
C ALA A 421 0.13 1.12 12.32
N ILE A 422 0.73 2.26 12.01
CA ILE A 422 0.96 3.32 12.98
C ILE A 422 -0.14 4.36 12.82
N ILE A 423 -0.82 4.65 13.93
CA ILE A 423 -1.91 5.62 13.99
C ILE A 423 -1.59 6.66 15.06
N ASP A 424 -1.96 7.91 14.80
CA ASP A 424 -1.97 8.94 15.82
C ASP A 424 -3.24 8.82 16.68
N CYS A 425 -3.16 8.02 17.75
CA CYS A 425 -4.33 7.75 18.58
C CYS A 425 -4.80 8.96 19.39
N VAL A 426 -3.90 9.90 19.67
CA VAL A 426 -4.22 11.13 20.40
C VAL A 426 -4.94 12.10 19.47
N ALA A 427 -4.39 12.36 18.28
CA ALA A 427 -5.00 13.29 17.32
C ALA A 427 -6.35 12.77 16.80
N ASN A 428 -6.50 11.45 16.63
CA ASN A 428 -7.74 10.85 16.13
C ASN A 428 -8.71 10.40 17.24
N THR A 429 -8.38 10.64 18.52
CA THR A 429 -9.21 10.24 19.67
C THR A 429 -9.66 8.78 19.60
N VAL A 430 -8.71 7.87 19.36
CA VAL A 430 -9.01 6.46 19.10
C VAL A 430 -9.59 5.79 20.34
N GLN A 431 -10.74 5.15 20.16
CA GLN A 431 -11.50 4.51 21.24
C GLN A 431 -11.92 3.10 20.81
N GLY A 432 -12.39 2.29 21.78
CA GLY A 432 -13.00 1.00 21.47
C GLY A 432 -14.22 1.16 20.57
N GLY A 433 -14.29 0.37 19.49
CA GLY A 433 -15.38 0.43 18.52
C GLY A 433 -14.89 0.25 17.08
N SER A 434 -15.79 0.47 16.13
CA SER A 434 -15.47 0.48 14.69
C SER A 434 -15.23 1.92 14.25
N GLN A 435 -13.96 2.31 14.11
CA GLN A 435 -13.53 3.64 13.68
C GLN A 435 -12.66 3.50 12.44
N ALA A 436 -12.96 4.27 11.39
CA ALA A 436 -12.08 4.42 10.23
C ALA A 436 -11.02 5.47 10.56
N LEU A 437 -9.75 5.07 10.51
CA LEU A 437 -8.61 5.86 10.97
C LEU A 437 -7.56 6.02 9.87
N PRO A 438 -6.98 7.22 9.71
CA PRO A 438 -5.87 7.42 8.79
C PRO A 438 -4.61 6.71 9.30
N VAL A 439 -3.88 6.06 8.39
CA VAL A 439 -2.59 5.42 8.69
C VAL A 439 -1.47 6.45 8.51
N GLN A 440 -0.63 6.68 9.52
CA GLN A 440 0.54 7.55 9.39
C GLN A 440 1.68 6.88 8.61
N ALA A 441 1.90 5.60 8.90
CA ALA A 441 2.87 4.74 8.25
C ALA A 441 2.59 3.28 8.63
N PHE A 442 3.19 2.35 7.92
CA PHE A 442 3.32 0.97 8.38
C PHE A 442 4.70 0.74 8.97
N ALA A 443 4.80 -0.10 9.99
CA ALA A 443 6.06 -0.49 10.62
C ALA A 443 6.32 -1.99 10.52
N SER A 444 7.60 -2.36 10.52
CA SER A 444 8.04 -3.70 10.89
C SER A 444 8.54 -3.70 12.33
N VAL A 445 7.97 -4.58 13.15
CA VAL A 445 8.32 -4.74 14.56
C VAL A 445 8.84 -6.14 14.79
N PHE A 446 10.10 -6.26 15.18
CA PHE A 446 10.71 -7.54 15.50
C PHE A 446 10.33 -7.97 16.91
N VAL A 447 9.57 -9.06 17.03
CA VAL A 447 9.14 -9.59 18.33
C VAL A 447 10.32 -10.31 19.00
N THR A 448 10.69 -9.84 20.19
CA THR A 448 11.92 -10.28 20.86
C THR A 448 11.69 -11.45 21.81
N GLU A 449 10.49 -11.58 22.34
CA GLU A 449 10.09 -12.61 23.30
C GLU A 449 8.63 -13.05 23.07
N PRO A 450 8.20 -14.21 23.59
CA PRO A 450 6.81 -14.65 23.50
C PRO A 450 5.83 -13.59 24.03
N ALA A 451 4.74 -13.39 23.30
CA ALA A 451 3.65 -12.52 23.72
C ALA A 451 2.98 -13.07 24.99
N GLY A 452 2.64 -12.16 25.90
CA GLY A 452 1.90 -12.48 27.11
C GLY A 452 0.48 -12.92 26.82
N GLY A 453 -0.06 -13.81 27.64
CA GLY A 453 -1.49 -14.15 27.63
C GLY A 453 -2.31 -13.21 28.52
N SER A 454 -3.58 -13.56 28.71
CA SER A 454 -4.46 -12.90 29.69
C SER A 454 -3.82 -12.93 31.10
N PRO A 455 -3.88 -11.83 31.88
CA PRO A 455 -4.67 -10.61 31.63
C PRO A 455 -3.93 -9.48 30.89
N ASN A 456 -2.60 -9.52 30.76
CA ASN A 456 -1.84 -8.34 30.34
C ASN A 456 -1.57 -8.26 28.83
N ALA A 457 -1.54 -9.41 28.13
CA ALA A 457 -1.41 -9.49 26.68
C ALA A 457 -0.22 -8.72 26.06
N ASP A 458 0.82 -8.48 26.85
CA ASP A 458 1.93 -7.61 26.46
C ASP A 458 2.74 -8.20 25.29
N ILE A 459 3.10 -7.34 24.33
CA ILE A 459 4.02 -7.68 23.24
C ILE A 459 5.24 -6.77 23.35
N TYR A 460 6.42 -7.36 23.46
CA TYR A 460 7.68 -6.62 23.38
C TYR A 460 8.31 -6.84 22.01
N GLY A 461 8.67 -5.74 21.36
CA GLY A 461 9.31 -5.79 20.07
C GLY A 461 10.23 -4.62 19.82
N GLU A 462 11.08 -4.73 18.82
CA GLU A 462 12.03 -3.70 18.39
C GLU A 462 11.60 -3.19 17.03
N MET A 463 11.28 -1.89 16.93
CA MET A 463 10.88 -1.29 15.65
C MET A 463 12.08 -1.26 14.70
N GLN A 464 11.93 -1.84 13.51
CA GLN A 464 13.02 -1.97 12.55
C GLN A 464 12.95 -0.94 11.43
N ASP A 465 11.78 -0.81 10.83
CA ASP A 465 11.58 0.01 9.64
C ASP A 465 10.15 0.55 9.55
N ILE A 466 9.95 1.59 8.74
CA ILE A 466 8.65 2.19 8.44
C ILE A 466 8.48 2.50 6.96
N SER A 467 7.24 2.51 6.46
CA SER A 467 6.93 2.58 5.02
C SER A 467 7.13 3.94 4.36
N THR A 468 7.69 4.91 5.08
CA THR A 468 7.93 6.29 4.59
C THR A 468 9.25 6.41 3.81
N VAL A 469 9.51 7.53 3.12
CA VAL A 469 10.81 7.83 2.47
C VAL A 469 12.06 7.62 3.33
N ALA A 470 11.95 7.84 4.64
CA ALA A 470 13.07 7.68 5.56
C ALA A 470 13.26 6.22 6.04
N GLY A 471 12.39 5.32 5.61
CA GLY A 471 12.53 3.89 5.86
C GLY A 471 13.66 3.27 5.05
N GLN A 472 14.14 2.12 5.51
CA GLN A 472 15.15 1.29 4.86
C GLN A 472 14.60 0.51 3.67
N ASN A 473 13.38 0.83 3.20
CA ASN A 473 12.70 0.20 2.08
C ASN A 473 12.44 -1.30 2.24
N THR A 474 12.58 -1.87 3.45
CA THR A 474 12.38 -3.30 3.69
C THR A 474 10.91 -3.70 3.55
N LEU A 475 10.00 -2.73 3.70
CA LEU A 475 8.56 -2.89 3.54
C LEU A 475 8.09 -2.79 2.08
N LYS A 476 8.94 -2.31 1.15
CA LYS A 476 8.54 -2.20 -0.28
C LYS A 476 8.12 -3.53 -0.89
N LYS A 477 8.71 -4.64 -0.43
CA LYS A 477 8.35 -5.99 -0.89
C LYS A 477 6.91 -6.40 -0.54
N LEU A 478 6.29 -5.73 0.43
CA LEU A 478 4.91 -6.00 0.88
C LEU A 478 3.92 -4.97 0.34
N GLN A 479 4.41 -3.88 -0.26
CA GLN A 479 3.58 -2.85 -0.88
C GLN A 479 3.05 -3.36 -2.21
N ARG A 480 1.72 -3.33 -2.35
CA ARG A 480 1.03 -3.36 -3.63
C ARG A 480 0.65 -1.94 -3.99
N ASN A 481 1.24 -1.51 -5.10
CA ASN A 481 1.02 -0.22 -5.71
C ASN A 481 0.04 -0.43 -6.85
N GLU A 482 -1.17 0.10 -6.72
CA GLU A 482 -2.22 -0.02 -7.72
C GLU A 482 -2.61 1.38 -8.20
N ALA A 483 -2.26 1.67 -9.45
CA ALA A 483 -2.78 2.83 -10.17
C ALA A 483 -4.05 2.39 -10.90
N GLN A 484 -5.15 3.09 -10.67
CA GLN A 484 -6.47 2.77 -11.24
C GLN A 484 -7.07 4.00 -11.90
N LEU A 485 -7.75 3.80 -13.03
CA LEU A 485 -8.58 4.82 -13.68
C LEU A 485 -9.95 4.91 -13.00
N TYR A 486 -10.39 6.15 -12.79
CA TYR A 486 -11.71 6.52 -12.33
C TYR A 486 -12.42 7.18 -13.53
N ARG A 487 -13.59 6.66 -13.88
CA ARG A 487 -14.33 7.04 -15.10
C ARG A 487 -15.76 7.41 -14.76
#